data_AF-A0A1H9WC29-F1
#
_entry.id   AF-A0A1H9WC29-F1
#
_cell.length_a   1.000
_cell.length_b   1.000
_cell.length_c   1.000
_cell.angle_alpha   90.00
_cell.angle_beta   90.00
_cell.angle_gamma   90.00
#
_symmetry.space_group_name_H-M   'P 1'
#
loop_
_entity.id
_entity.type
_entity.pdbx_description
1 polymer ?
#
loop_
_entity_poly.entity_id
_entity_poly.type
_entity_poly.pdbx_seq_one_letter_code
_entity_poly.pdbx_strand_id
1 'polypeptide(L)'
;MKSIKMIAGFLTCLLLLGWSYEEASAESTWASKCSSFGDINPNLNPTFQHMNCLLTTAALEAKVPPEVVKAVASRENGAWKQFDENGQPIISKDNGIGLMQITNQPSYDQERLKYDVNYNIQAGVEILSKMYDRKDLPKIKGAGPEVIENWYFPVMAYNGIKPVNSPLYQSNGFKNIEAYQEKVFSLIEKDSYLNGTTLGQFPFNTADFEYNPNSSENIVFKNMEYTLTDQLHTSAYQFKKGDKVLVTGDAVSLRSQPGASSVKKSLSKNTTLIIEGNFFYDRSLASVNQFVWYPVKTEDQKLSGYISSAYITKKLDVSTVPTVPAVKVMWGKTELKLGQIGKVTILSNTNLVKMESNGSLTTVRPLKKGDEYRVYSYKSNHGGLYGVGNGSYVQKSAKVKYETPSKRKLALLSQ
;
A
#
# COMPACT_ATOMS: atom_id res chain seq x y z
N MET A 1 19.65 -11.82 75.07
CA MET A 1 20.16 -13.15 74.66
C MET A 1 19.16 -13.79 73.72
N LYS A 2 19.66 -14.35 72.62
CA LYS A 2 18.92 -15.10 71.59
C LYS A 2 18.01 -16.16 72.21
N SER A 3 16.84 -16.44 71.65
CA SER A 3 16.56 -17.75 71.01
C SER A 3 15.10 -17.88 70.51
N ILE A 4 14.98 -18.12 69.20
CA ILE A 4 14.16 -19.13 68.52
C ILE A 4 12.64 -19.12 68.73
N LYS A 5 11.94 -18.69 67.67
CA LYS A 5 10.53 -19.02 67.39
C LYS A 5 10.45 -20.47 66.90
N MET A 6 9.57 -21.27 67.51
CA MET A 6 9.16 -22.57 67.00
C MET A 6 7.66 -22.51 66.67
N ILE A 7 7.33 -22.90 65.44
CA ILE A 7 5.99 -22.90 64.85
C ILE A 7 5.38 -24.29 65.04
N ALA A 8 4.17 -24.33 65.57
CA ALA A 8 3.18 -25.41 65.42
C ALA A 8 1.85 -24.68 65.24
N GLY A 9 1.02 -24.88 64.23
CA GLY A 9 0.72 -26.09 63.48
C GLY A 9 -0.78 -26.34 63.64
N PHE A 10 -1.60 -25.70 62.82
CA PHE A 10 -3.00 -26.09 62.64
C PHE A 10 -3.31 -26.18 61.16
N LEU A 11 -3.50 -27.43 60.74
CA LEU A 11 -3.82 -27.88 59.40
C LEU A 11 -5.32 -27.70 59.20
N THR A 12 -5.74 -26.75 58.36
CA THR A 12 -7.11 -26.68 57.85
C THR A 12 -7.08 -27.06 56.38
N CYS A 13 -7.62 -28.25 56.09
CA CYS A 13 -7.91 -28.72 54.74
C CYS A 13 -8.83 -27.73 54.01
N LEU A 14 -8.29 -27.00 53.02
CA LEU A 14 -9.11 -26.35 52.00
C LEU A 14 -9.44 -27.37 50.92
N LEU A 15 -10.71 -27.72 50.82
CA LEU A 15 -11.30 -28.40 49.67
C LEU A 15 -11.18 -27.48 48.45
N LEU A 16 -10.37 -27.89 47.47
CA LEU A 16 -10.31 -27.33 46.13
C LEU A 16 -11.61 -27.68 45.39
N LEU A 17 -12.59 -26.79 45.42
CA LEU A 17 -13.69 -26.80 44.47
C LEU A 17 -13.29 -25.91 43.29
N GLY A 18 -13.30 -26.50 42.11
CA GLY A 18 -12.77 -25.96 40.88
C GLY A 18 -13.32 -24.58 40.54
N TRP A 19 -12.41 -23.64 40.35
CA TRP A 19 -12.70 -22.46 39.54
C TRP A 19 -12.82 -22.92 38.09
N SER A 20 -14.06 -22.99 37.61
CA SER A 20 -14.35 -22.87 36.19
C SER A 20 -13.88 -21.49 35.74
N TYR A 21 -12.83 -21.46 34.93
CA TYR A 21 -12.42 -20.29 34.18
C TYR A 21 -13.51 -20.02 33.13
N GLU A 22 -14.59 -19.36 33.54
CA GLU A 22 -15.37 -18.57 32.58
C GLU A 22 -14.50 -17.36 32.21
N GLU A 23 -13.69 -17.53 31.18
CA GLU A 23 -13.25 -16.37 30.40
C GLU A 23 -14.51 -15.80 29.74
N ALA A 24 -15.14 -14.85 30.45
CA ALA A 24 -16.03 -13.90 29.81
C ALA A 24 -15.21 -13.15 28.76
N SER A 25 -15.24 -13.67 27.52
CA SER A 25 -14.77 -12.98 26.32
C SER A 25 -15.46 -11.62 26.30
N ALA A 26 -14.75 -10.56 26.67
CA ALA A 26 -15.24 -9.21 26.53
C ALA A 26 -15.67 -9.03 25.07
N GLU A 27 -16.99 -8.98 24.86
CA GLU A 27 -17.57 -8.84 23.54
C GLU A 27 -16.99 -7.56 22.91
N SER A 28 -16.27 -7.71 21.80
CA SER A 28 -15.48 -6.62 21.28
C SER A 28 -16.40 -5.45 20.88
N THR A 29 -16.16 -4.27 21.44
CA THR A 29 -17.05 -3.11 21.31
C THR A 29 -16.90 -2.39 19.96
N TRP A 30 -16.10 -2.91 19.03
CA TRP A 30 -15.88 -2.24 17.74
C TRP A 30 -17.16 -2.18 16.90
N ALA A 31 -18.00 -3.23 16.95
CA ALA A 31 -19.24 -3.28 16.16
C ALA A 31 -20.25 -2.21 16.59
N SER A 32 -20.25 -1.80 17.86
CA SER A 32 -21.16 -0.74 18.35
C SER A 32 -20.86 0.63 17.74
N LYS A 33 -19.67 0.84 17.16
CA LYS A 33 -19.31 2.03 16.37
C LYS A 33 -20.13 2.15 15.07
N CYS A 34 -20.81 1.07 14.66
CA CYS A 34 -21.66 1.02 13.47
C CYS A 34 -23.17 1.06 13.80
N SER A 35 -23.55 1.29 15.06
CA SER A 35 -24.95 1.31 15.52
C SER A 35 -25.86 2.29 14.77
N SER A 36 -25.31 3.32 14.12
CA SER A 36 -26.06 4.22 13.25
C SER A 36 -26.71 3.53 12.04
N PHE A 37 -26.28 2.31 11.70
CA PHE A 37 -26.87 1.49 10.63
C PHE A 37 -27.96 0.54 11.12
N GLY A 38 -28.29 0.56 12.42
CA GLY A 38 -29.26 -0.34 13.05
C GLY A 38 -28.67 -1.69 13.44
N ASP A 39 -29.53 -2.56 13.96
CA ASP A 39 -29.14 -3.90 14.41
C ASP A 39 -28.92 -4.86 13.24
N ILE A 40 -28.06 -5.86 13.43
CA ILE A 40 -27.87 -6.96 12.49
C ILE A 40 -28.95 -8.00 12.78
N ASN A 41 -29.87 -8.16 11.84
CA ASN A 41 -30.92 -9.18 11.95
C ASN A 41 -30.34 -10.58 11.66
N PRO A 42 -30.75 -11.62 12.42
CA PRO A 42 -30.34 -12.99 12.15
C PRO A 42 -30.64 -13.41 10.71
N ASN A 43 -29.71 -14.13 10.09
CA ASN A 43 -29.85 -14.72 8.74
C ASN A 43 -30.08 -13.70 7.61
N LEU A 44 -29.91 -12.40 7.86
CA LEU A 44 -30.03 -11.35 6.87
C LEU A 44 -28.70 -10.62 6.71
N ASN A 45 -28.31 -10.37 5.47
CA ASN A 45 -27.11 -9.58 5.17
C ASN A 45 -27.34 -8.11 5.55
N PRO A 46 -26.42 -7.47 6.29
CA PRO A 46 -26.42 -6.02 6.44
C PRO A 46 -26.30 -5.32 5.08
N THR A 47 -26.67 -4.04 5.04
CA THR A 47 -26.44 -3.22 3.84
C THR A 47 -24.94 -3.11 3.54
N PHE A 48 -24.58 -2.84 2.29
CA PHE A 48 -23.17 -2.71 1.91
C PHE A 48 -22.43 -1.65 2.75
N GLN A 49 -23.06 -0.50 3.05
CA GLN A 49 -22.44 0.51 3.90
C GLN A 49 -22.37 0.12 5.38
N HIS A 50 -23.30 -0.70 5.89
CA HIS A 50 -23.16 -1.29 7.21
C HIS A 50 -21.96 -2.25 7.24
N MET A 51 -21.83 -3.14 6.25
CA MET A 51 -20.65 -4.01 6.10
C MET A 51 -19.35 -3.23 5.94
N ASN A 52 -19.37 -2.12 5.17
CA ASN A 52 -18.26 -1.20 5.04
C ASN A 52 -17.80 -0.69 6.41
N CYS A 53 -18.77 -0.28 7.24
CA CYS A 53 -18.49 0.17 8.59
C CYS A 53 -17.87 -0.93 9.46
N LEU A 54 -18.45 -2.13 9.43
CA LEU A 54 -17.99 -3.24 10.26
C LEU A 54 -16.56 -3.66 9.89
N LEU A 55 -16.29 -3.86 8.60
CA LEU A 55 -14.94 -4.18 8.10
C LEU A 55 -13.92 -3.07 8.44
N THR A 56 -14.32 -1.80 8.30
CA THR A 56 -13.43 -0.67 8.63
C THR A 56 -13.08 -0.65 10.11
N THR A 57 -14.07 -0.82 10.98
CA THR A 57 -13.91 -0.69 12.43
C THR A 57 -13.13 -1.86 13.01
N ALA A 58 -13.38 -3.08 12.54
CA ALA A 58 -12.58 -4.26 12.88
C ALA A 58 -11.12 -4.09 12.45
N ALA A 59 -10.87 -3.61 11.23
CA ALA A 59 -9.53 -3.36 10.72
C ALA A 59 -8.76 -2.33 11.56
N LEU A 60 -9.41 -1.19 11.88
CA LEU A 60 -8.81 -0.14 12.72
C LEU A 60 -8.47 -0.63 14.13
N GLU A 61 -9.34 -1.44 14.74
CA GLU A 61 -9.11 -2.04 16.06
C GLU A 61 -7.89 -2.97 16.03
N ALA A 62 -7.78 -3.80 14.99
CA ALA A 62 -6.65 -4.70 14.77
C ALA A 62 -5.39 -4.02 14.21
N LYS A 63 -5.41 -2.68 14.02
CA LYS A 63 -4.32 -1.89 13.42
C LYS A 63 -3.91 -2.38 12.03
N VAL A 64 -4.87 -2.90 11.26
CA VAL A 64 -4.73 -3.26 9.85
C VAL A 64 -5.30 -2.14 9.00
N PRO A 65 -4.66 -1.72 7.89
CA PRO A 65 -5.26 -0.78 6.94
C PRO A 65 -6.64 -1.28 6.47
N PRO A 66 -7.72 -0.49 6.67
CA PRO A 66 -9.05 -0.88 6.22
C PRO A 66 -9.13 -1.20 4.73
N GLU A 67 -8.31 -0.55 3.89
CA GLU A 67 -8.16 -0.86 2.47
C GLU A 67 -7.82 -2.34 2.24
N VAL A 68 -6.90 -2.90 3.03
CA VAL A 68 -6.45 -4.29 2.91
C VAL A 68 -7.57 -5.25 3.33
N VAL A 69 -8.21 -5.02 4.48
CA VAL A 69 -9.29 -5.89 4.98
C VAL A 69 -10.48 -5.91 4.02
N LYS A 70 -10.88 -4.74 3.50
CA LYS A 70 -11.98 -4.63 2.54
C LYS A 70 -11.67 -5.33 1.23
N ALA A 71 -10.45 -5.21 0.73
CA ALA A 71 -10.04 -5.88 -0.50
C ALA A 71 -9.93 -7.41 -0.34
N VAL A 72 -9.49 -7.90 0.82
CA VAL A 72 -9.57 -9.33 1.17
C VAL A 72 -11.03 -9.77 1.18
N ALA A 73 -11.91 -9.07 1.91
CA ALA A 73 -13.35 -9.40 1.95
C ALA A 73 -13.98 -9.38 0.55
N SER A 74 -13.63 -8.42 -0.31
CA SER A 74 -14.09 -8.36 -1.70
C SER A 74 -13.53 -9.49 -2.57
N ARG A 75 -12.32 -9.96 -2.29
CA ARG A 75 -11.71 -11.09 -2.99
C ARG A 75 -12.40 -12.41 -2.61
N GLU A 76 -12.75 -12.56 -1.34
CA GLU A 76 -13.46 -13.72 -0.81
C GLU A 76 -14.94 -13.73 -1.24
N ASN A 77 -15.63 -12.60 -1.08
CA ASN A 77 -17.00 -12.42 -1.49
C ASN A 77 -17.26 -10.96 -1.91
N GLY A 78 -17.23 -10.68 -3.21
CA GLY A 78 -17.34 -9.33 -3.76
C GLY A 78 -18.63 -8.57 -3.40
N ALA A 79 -19.70 -9.27 -3.03
CA ALA A 79 -20.96 -8.65 -2.59
C ALA A 79 -21.02 -8.38 -1.07
N TRP A 80 -19.96 -8.74 -0.34
CA TRP A 80 -19.87 -8.71 1.11
C TRP A 80 -21.04 -9.39 1.83
N LYS A 81 -21.42 -10.59 1.36
CA LYS A 81 -22.52 -11.37 1.96
C LYS A 81 -22.00 -12.44 2.92
N GLN A 82 -22.69 -12.59 4.05
CA GLN A 82 -22.56 -13.72 4.96
C GLN A 82 -23.54 -14.84 4.58
N PHE A 83 -24.75 -14.48 4.14
CA PHE A 83 -25.85 -15.40 3.86
C PHE A 83 -26.26 -15.39 2.39
N ASP A 84 -26.76 -16.52 1.90
CA ASP A 84 -27.39 -16.63 0.59
C ASP A 84 -28.83 -16.06 0.59
N GLU A 85 -29.55 -16.22 -0.52
CA GLU A 85 -30.93 -15.72 -0.66
C GLU A 85 -31.95 -16.43 0.23
N ASN A 86 -31.61 -17.62 0.76
CA ASN A 86 -32.44 -18.39 1.68
C ASN A 86 -32.06 -18.16 3.16
N GLY A 87 -31.16 -17.21 3.43
CA GLY A 87 -30.66 -16.94 4.77
C GLY A 87 -29.70 -18.00 5.32
N GLN A 88 -29.20 -18.91 4.46
CA GLN A 88 -28.20 -19.90 4.84
C GLN A 88 -26.79 -19.31 4.74
N PRO A 89 -25.86 -19.69 5.63
CA PRO A 89 -24.48 -19.21 5.57
C PRO A 89 -23.85 -19.61 4.23
N ILE A 90 -23.15 -18.69 3.60
CA ILE A 90 -22.38 -18.98 2.38
C ILE A 90 -21.19 -19.86 2.77
N ILE A 91 -21.14 -21.06 2.21
CA ILE A 91 -20.03 -22.00 2.39
C ILE A 91 -19.51 -22.40 1.02
N SER A 92 -18.24 -22.15 0.75
CA SER A 92 -17.58 -22.50 -0.51
C SER A 92 -17.23 -23.99 -0.58
N LYS A 93 -16.81 -24.45 -1.78
CA LYS A 93 -16.48 -25.85 -2.04
C LYS A 93 -15.34 -26.39 -1.19
N ASP A 94 -14.42 -25.52 -0.79
CA ASP A 94 -13.30 -25.82 0.11
C ASP A 94 -13.64 -25.62 1.59
N ASN A 95 -14.94 -25.45 1.91
CA ASN A 95 -15.49 -25.20 3.25
C ASN A 95 -15.14 -23.83 3.85
N GLY A 96 -14.85 -22.82 3.04
CA GLY A 96 -14.71 -21.44 3.50
C GLY A 96 -16.05 -20.86 3.95
N ILE A 97 -16.10 -20.38 5.19
CA ILE A 97 -17.34 -19.94 5.84
C ILE A 97 -17.52 -18.43 5.77
N GLY A 98 -18.67 -17.99 5.27
CA GLY A 98 -19.20 -16.63 5.41
C GLY A 98 -18.46 -15.57 4.59
N LEU A 99 -18.58 -14.32 5.01
CA LEU A 99 -18.00 -13.16 4.32
C LEU A 99 -16.50 -13.30 4.05
N MET A 100 -15.75 -13.65 5.10
CA MET A 100 -14.29 -13.71 5.09
C MET A 100 -13.74 -15.07 4.63
N GLN A 101 -14.64 -15.99 4.23
CA GLN A 101 -14.32 -17.33 3.71
C GLN A 101 -13.30 -18.08 4.57
N ILE A 102 -13.57 -18.18 5.86
CA ILE A 102 -12.63 -18.76 6.83
C ILE A 102 -12.61 -20.28 6.69
N THR A 103 -11.44 -20.85 6.38
CA THR A 103 -11.24 -22.27 6.09
C THR A 103 -10.16 -22.86 7.00
N ASN A 104 -10.32 -24.13 7.43
CA ASN A 104 -9.33 -24.88 8.21
C ASN A 104 -8.93 -24.24 9.56
N GLN A 105 -9.89 -23.61 10.24
CA GLN A 105 -9.67 -22.90 11.51
C GLN A 105 -10.54 -23.49 12.64
N PRO A 106 -10.30 -24.75 13.07
CA PRO A 106 -11.17 -25.46 14.02
C PRO A 106 -11.14 -24.87 15.44
N SER A 107 -10.17 -24.01 15.76
CA SER A 107 -10.08 -23.32 17.05
C SER A 107 -11.13 -22.23 17.22
N TYR A 108 -11.75 -21.78 16.13
CA TYR A 108 -12.84 -20.80 16.18
C TYR A 108 -14.18 -21.54 16.34
N ASP A 109 -15.14 -20.93 17.03
CA ASP A 109 -16.53 -21.40 17.08
C ASP A 109 -17.15 -21.44 15.67
N GLN A 110 -17.40 -22.65 15.16
CA GLN A 110 -17.87 -22.88 13.80
C GLN A 110 -19.33 -22.41 13.58
N GLU A 111 -20.18 -22.43 14.60
CA GLU A 111 -21.56 -21.97 14.47
C GLU A 111 -21.61 -20.44 14.44
N ARG A 112 -20.80 -19.79 15.28
CA ARG A 112 -20.65 -18.33 15.21
C ARG A 112 -20.02 -17.87 13.90
N LEU A 113 -19.04 -18.59 13.36
CA LEU A 113 -18.49 -18.26 12.03
C LEU A 113 -19.56 -18.23 10.93
N LYS A 114 -20.59 -19.08 11.04
CA LYS A 114 -21.70 -19.17 10.08
C LYS A 114 -22.75 -18.09 10.29
N TYR A 115 -23.17 -17.85 11.53
CA TYR A 115 -24.38 -17.08 11.82
C TYR A 115 -24.15 -15.72 12.48
N ASP A 116 -22.96 -15.44 12.98
CA ASP A 116 -22.57 -14.16 13.57
C ASP A 116 -21.65 -13.40 12.61
N VAL A 117 -22.20 -12.40 11.94
CA VAL A 117 -21.47 -11.54 10.97
C VAL A 117 -20.27 -10.86 11.61
N ASN A 118 -20.42 -10.36 12.85
CA ASN A 118 -19.35 -9.66 13.54
C ASN A 118 -18.23 -10.63 13.90
N TYR A 119 -18.57 -11.83 14.36
CA TYR A 119 -17.58 -12.86 14.67
C TYR A 119 -16.85 -13.36 13.42
N ASN A 120 -17.53 -13.53 12.28
CA ASN A 120 -16.89 -13.88 11.02
C ASN A 120 -15.87 -12.81 10.58
N ILE A 121 -16.26 -11.52 10.65
CA ILE A 121 -15.36 -10.39 10.36
C ILE A 121 -14.16 -10.39 11.32
N GLN A 122 -14.42 -10.48 12.62
CA GLN A 122 -13.38 -10.47 13.65
C GLN A 122 -12.37 -11.60 13.42
N ALA A 123 -12.84 -12.83 13.22
CA ALA A 123 -11.98 -13.98 12.99
C ALA A 123 -11.12 -13.81 11.72
N GLY A 124 -11.69 -13.31 10.62
CA GLY A 124 -10.96 -13.06 9.39
C GLY A 124 -9.85 -12.00 9.58
N VAL A 125 -10.17 -10.90 10.27
CA VAL A 125 -9.19 -9.84 10.56
C VAL A 125 -8.09 -10.33 11.51
N GLU A 126 -8.43 -11.12 12.53
CA GLU A 126 -7.46 -11.73 13.44
C GLU A 126 -6.51 -12.70 12.71
N ILE A 127 -7.04 -13.53 11.81
CA ILE A 127 -6.22 -14.44 10.99
C ILE A 127 -5.25 -13.63 10.12
N LEU A 128 -5.74 -12.57 9.45
CA LEU A 128 -4.89 -11.69 8.65
C LEU A 128 -3.81 -11.00 9.49
N SER A 129 -4.16 -10.53 10.69
CA SER A 129 -3.21 -9.95 11.66
C SER A 129 -2.14 -10.99 12.08
N LYS A 130 -2.54 -12.23 12.40
CA LYS A 130 -1.61 -13.34 12.68
C LYS A 130 -0.69 -13.62 11.49
N MET A 131 -1.17 -13.49 10.25
CA MET A 131 -0.31 -13.61 9.07
C MET A 131 0.73 -12.50 9.00
N TYR A 132 0.41 -11.29 9.45
CA TYR A 132 1.39 -10.21 9.55
C TYR A 132 2.51 -10.52 10.55
N ASP A 133 2.21 -11.19 11.66
CA ASP A 133 3.18 -11.51 12.71
C ASP A 133 4.08 -12.71 12.39
N ARG A 134 3.80 -13.43 11.30
CA ARG A 134 4.65 -14.53 10.82
C ARG A 134 6.06 -14.04 10.47
N LYS A 135 7.06 -14.77 10.95
CA LYS A 135 8.49 -14.47 10.76
C LYS A 135 9.08 -15.08 9.49
N ASP A 136 8.33 -15.98 8.85
CA ASP A 136 8.71 -16.66 7.61
C ASP A 136 8.16 -15.97 6.36
N LEU A 137 7.57 -14.77 6.50
CA LEU A 137 7.10 -13.95 5.39
C LEU A 137 8.04 -12.75 5.14
N PRO A 138 8.30 -12.40 3.87
CA PRO A 138 9.08 -11.21 3.58
C PRO A 138 8.39 -9.91 4.01
N LYS A 139 9.20 -8.88 4.27
CA LYS A 139 8.76 -7.54 4.69
C LYS A 139 9.38 -6.45 3.83
N ILE A 140 8.81 -5.25 3.90
CA ILE A 140 9.44 -4.05 3.35
C ILE A 140 10.32 -3.42 4.42
N LYS A 141 11.57 -3.13 4.07
CA LYS A 141 12.55 -2.52 4.96
C LYS A 141 12.03 -1.20 5.52
N GLY A 142 11.96 -1.11 6.84
CA GLY A 142 11.55 0.12 7.55
C GLY A 142 10.06 0.47 7.47
N ALA A 143 9.21 -0.38 6.86
CA ALA A 143 7.77 -0.19 6.82
C ALA A 143 7.09 -0.93 7.99
N GLY A 144 6.13 -0.27 8.65
CA GLY A 144 5.28 -0.88 9.68
C GLY A 144 3.95 -1.40 9.13
N PRO A 145 3.03 -1.86 10.00
CA PRO A 145 1.69 -2.33 9.63
C PRO A 145 0.78 -1.20 9.12
N GLU A 146 1.13 0.07 9.33
CA GLU A 146 0.39 1.21 8.78
C GLU A 146 0.55 1.37 7.26
N VAL A 147 1.57 0.74 6.65
CA VAL A 147 1.89 0.80 5.23
C VAL A 147 1.18 -0.34 4.48
N ILE A 148 0.37 0.00 3.48
CA ILE A 148 -0.47 -0.94 2.72
C ILE A 148 0.40 -1.99 2.00
N GLU A 149 1.47 -1.57 1.33
CA GLU A 149 2.36 -2.48 0.58
C GLU A 149 3.00 -3.55 1.46
N ASN A 150 3.19 -3.27 2.75
CA ASN A 150 3.79 -4.20 3.70
C ASN A 150 2.84 -5.35 4.09
N TRP A 151 1.59 -5.31 3.63
CA TRP A 151 0.59 -6.39 3.75
C TRP A 151 0.57 -7.36 2.57
N TYR A 152 1.40 -7.16 1.53
CA TYR A 152 1.42 -8.02 0.35
C TYR A 152 1.61 -9.51 0.68
N PHE A 153 2.64 -9.86 1.46
CA PHE A 153 2.91 -11.24 1.87
C PHE A 153 1.93 -11.76 2.94
N PRO A 154 1.50 -10.98 3.94
CA PRO A 154 0.42 -11.38 4.84
C PRO A 154 -0.88 -11.73 4.12
N VAL A 155 -1.28 -10.95 3.11
CA VAL A 155 -2.44 -11.22 2.25
C VAL A 155 -2.23 -12.50 1.43
N MET A 156 -1.04 -12.70 0.86
CA MET A 156 -0.69 -13.98 0.21
C MET A 156 -0.86 -15.15 1.20
N ALA A 157 -0.35 -15.01 2.41
CA ALA A 157 -0.39 -16.04 3.43
C ALA A 157 -1.80 -16.33 3.97
N TYR A 158 -2.71 -15.35 3.94
CA TYR A 158 -4.13 -15.55 4.28
C TYR A 158 -4.79 -16.60 3.39
N ASN A 159 -4.51 -16.56 2.09
CA ASN A 159 -4.95 -17.59 1.14
C ASN A 159 -4.02 -18.82 1.14
N GLY A 160 -2.71 -18.58 1.27
CA GLY A 160 -1.66 -19.59 1.36
C GLY A 160 -0.42 -19.21 0.55
N ILE A 161 0.77 -19.46 1.12
CA ILE A 161 2.07 -19.26 0.45
C ILE A 161 2.39 -20.41 -0.53
N LYS A 162 1.45 -20.73 -1.41
CA LYS A 162 1.51 -21.86 -2.36
C LYS A 162 2.03 -21.40 -3.74
N PRO A 163 2.60 -22.30 -4.55
CA PRO A 163 3.10 -22.02 -5.90
C PRO A 163 2.18 -21.20 -6.79
N VAL A 164 0.87 -21.47 -6.75
CA VAL A 164 -0.15 -20.73 -7.50
C VAL A 164 -0.20 -19.23 -7.17
N ASN A 165 0.23 -18.85 -5.96
CA ASN A 165 0.30 -17.49 -5.48
C ASN A 165 1.71 -16.87 -5.59
N SER A 166 2.67 -17.56 -6.22
CA SER A 166 3.98 -16.96 -6.50
C SER A 166 3.80 -15.64 -7.28
N PRO A 167 4.46 -14.54 -6.88
CA PRO A 167 4.35 -13.25 -7.57
C PRO A 167 4.80 -13.29 -9.04
N LEU A 168 5.72 -14.19 -9.36
CA LEU A 168 6.25 -14.40 -10.72
C LEU A 168 6.10 -15.86 -11.13
N TYR A 169 5.85 -16.10 -12.42
CA TYR A 169 5.96 -17.43 -13.01
C TYR A 169 7.44 -17.82 -13.15
N GLN A 170 7.86 -18.94 -12.55
CA GLN A 170 9.24 -19.43 -12.64
C GLN A 170 9.72 -19.67 -14.08
N SER A 171 8.83 -20.05 -14.99
CA SER A 171 9.17 -20.42 -16.37
C SER A 171 9.62 -19.26 -17.24
N ASN A 172 9.13 -18.04 -16.97
CA ASN A 172 9.35 -16.88 -17.84
C ASN A 172 9.61 -15.56 -17.08
N GLY A 173 9.47 -15.54 -15.76
CA GLY A 173 9.65 -14.36 -14.93
C GLY A 173 8.56 -13.31 -15.05
N PHE A 174 7.45 -13.58 -15.74
CA PHE A 174 6.34 -12.64 -15.84
C PHE A 174 5.54 -12.58 -14.55
N LYS A 175 4.99 -11.39 -14.27
CA LYS A 175 4.10 -11.14 -13.14
C LYS A 175 2.87 -12.04 -13.22
N ASN A 176 2.61 -12.74 -12.13
CA ASN A 176 1.44 -13.60 -11.99
C ASN A 176 0.25 -12.77 -11.48
N ILE A 177 -0.41 -12.04 -12.39
CA ILE A 177 -1.59 -11.23 -12.07
C ILE A 177 -2.77 -12.05 -11.52
N GLU A 178 -2.72 -13.38 -11.67
CA GLU A 178 -3.75 -14.29 -11.17
C GLU A 178 -3.56 -14.70 -9.72
N ALA A 179 -2.37 -14.45 -9.14
CA ALA A 179 -2.07 -14.71 -7.75
C ALA A 179 -3.03 -13.97 -6.82
N TYR A 180 -3.38 -14.59 -5.69
CA TYR A 180 -4.39 -14.06 -4.78
C TYR A 180 -4.10 -12.62 -4.33
N GLN A 181 -2.88 -12.36 -3.86
CA GLN A 181 -2.46 -11.04 -3.38
C GLN A 181 -2.42 -9.99 -4.48
N GLU A 182 -2.12 -10.36 -5.73
CA GLU A 182 -2.16 -9.42 -6.87
C GLU A 182 -3.59 -8.96 -7.16
N LYS A 183 -4.55 -9.87 -7.07
CA LYS A 183 -5.98 -9.55 -7.19
C LYS A 183 -6.46 -8.68 -6.05
N VAL A 184 -6.07 -8.98 -4.80
CA VAL A 184 -6.41 -8.14 -3.64
C VAL A 184 -5.85 -6.73 -3.81
N PHE A 185 -4.58 -6.58 -4.18
CA PHE A 185 -3.97 -5.26 -4.37
C PHE A 185 -4.61 -4.49 -5.53
N SER A 186 -4.99 -5.17 -6.60
CA SER A 186 -5.77 -4.57 -7.69
C SER A 186 -7.14 -4.06 -7.22
N LEU A 187 -7.80 -4.78 -6.30
CA LEU A 187 -9.05 -4.33 -5.67
C LEU A 187 -8.84 -3.12 -4.75
N ILE A 188 -7.69 -3.01 -4.06
CA ILE A 188 -7.34 -1.80 -3.29
C ILE A 188 -7.28 -0.59 -4.22
N GLU A 189 -6.49 -0.67 -5.29
CA GLU A 189 -6.35 0.42 -6.27
C GLU A 189 -7.70 0.81 -6.88
N LYS A 190 -8.50 -0.19 -7.25
CA LYS A 190 -9.81 0.03 -7.88
C LYS A 190 -10.84 0.60 -6.92
N ASP A 191 -11.06 -0.02 -5.76
CA ASP A 191 -12.25 0.24 -4.94
C ASP A 191 -11.96 1.25 -3.81
N SER A 192 -10.73 1.28 -3.29
CA SER A 192 -10.32 2.28 -2.28
C SER A 192 -9.80 3.57 -2.92
N TYR A 193 -9.18 3.48 -4.10
CA TYR A 193 -8.56 4.63 -4.77
C TYR A 193 -9.16 4.98 -6.13
N LEU A 194 -10.19 4.27 -6.60
CA LEU A 194 -10.86 4.55 -7.88
C LEU A 194 -9.89 4.55 -9.08
N ASN A 195 -8.84 3.71 -9.01
CA ASN A 195 -7.70 3.65 -9.92
C ASN A 195 -6.88 4.96 -10.00
N GLY A 196 -7.09 5.90 -9.08
CA GLY A 196 -6.37 7.17 -9.01
C GLY A 196 -5.01 7.08 -8.30
N THR A 197 -4.72 5.95 -7.64
CA THR A 197 -3.46 5.68 -6.96
C THR A 197 -2.95 4.31 -7.40
N THR A 198 -1.68 4.25 -7.80
CA THR A 198 -0.95 3.00 -8.04
C THR A 198 -0.05 2.74 -6.85
N LEU A 199 -0.16 1.56 -6.25
CA LEU A 199 0.64 1.15 -5.10
C LEU A 199 2.06 0.79 -5.51
N GLY A 200 3.00 0.91 -4.57
CA GLY A 200 4.41 0.63 -4.82
C GLY A 200 4.64 -0.80 -5.30
N GLN A 201 5.45 -0.96 -6.35
CA GLN A 201 5.73 -2.28 -6.93
C GLN A 201 7.00 -2.89 -6.33
N PHE A 202 6.94 -4.17 -6.00
CA PHE A 202 8.09 -4.91 -5.51
C PHE A 202 9.08 -5.22 -6.65
N PRO A 203 10.40 -5.08 -6.42
CA PRO A 203 11.42 -5.40 -7.42
C PRO A 203 11.75 -6.90 -7.43
N PHE A 204 10.73 -7.75 -7.57
CA PHE A 204 10.88 -9.21 -7.49
C PHE A 204 11.81 -9.79 -8.56
N ASN A 205 12.54 -10.83 -8.17
CA ASN A 205 13.26 -11.74 -9.05
C ASN A 205 12.75 -13.18 -8.86
N THR A 206 12.78 -14.02 -9.90
CA THR A 206 12.38 -15.43 -9.75
C THR A 206 13.23 -16.18 -8.74
N ALA A 207 14.50 -15.80 -8.56
CA ALA A 207 15.39 -16.35 -7.55
C ALA A 207 14.95 -16.06 -6.11
N ASP A 208 14.05 -15.11 -5.89
CA ASP A 208 13.51 -14.79 -4.56
C ASP A 208 12.54 -15.87 -4.05
N PHE A 209 12.05 -16.75 -4.94
CA PHE A 209 11.05 -17.77 -4.65
C PHE A 209 11.55 -19.15 -5.08
N GLU A 210 11.72 -20.08 -4.15
CA GLU A 210 12.02 -21.47 -4.47
C GLU A 210 10.79 -22.33 -4.23
N TYR A 211 10.31 -23.00 -5.28
CA TYR A 211 9.19 -23.93 -5.22
C TYR A 211 9.14 -24.84 -6.46
N ASN A 212 8.47 -25.98 -6.34
CA ASN A 212 8.07 -26.80 -7.49
C ASN A 212 6.69 -26.33 -7.98
N PRO A 213 6.55 -25.86 -9.24
CA PRO A 213 5.28 -25.36 -9.78
C PRO A 213 4.12 -26.37 -9.76
N ASN A 214 4.43 -27.67 -9.74
CA ASN A 214 3.44 -28.76 -9.74
C ASN A 214 3.19 -29.33 -8.34
N SER A 215 3.69 -28.67 -7.29
CA SER A 215 3.55 -29.14 -5.91
C SER A 215 2.52 -28.32 -5.12
N SER A 216 1.97 -28.92 -4.07
CA SER A 216 1.18 -28.24 -3.04
C SER A 216 2.02 -27.76 -1.85
N GLU A 217 3.33 -27.99 -1.85
CA GLU A 217 4.23 -27.49 -0.81
C GLU A 217 4.31 -25.97 -0.77
N ASN A 218 4.72 -25.41 0.35
CA ASN A 218 4.87 -23.96 0.49
C ASN A 218 6.06 -23.44 -0.32
N ILE A 219 5.95 -22.20 -0.80
CA ILE A 219 7.07 -21.45 -1.35
C ILE A 219 8.10 -21.20 -0.24
N VAL A 220 9.37 -21.43 -0.56
CA VAL A 220 10.50 -20.99 0.27
C VAL A 220 10.96 -19.63 -0.22
N PHE A 221 10.80 -18.60 0.62
CA PHE A 221 11.28 -17.25 0.31
C PHE A 221 12.79 -17.15 0.54
N LYS A 222 13.54 -16.82 -0.51
CA LYS A 222 15.00 -16.62 -0.45
C LYS A 222 15.39 -15.19 -0.15
N ASN A 223 14.52 -14.23 -0.50
CA ASN A 223 14.64 -12.86 -0.06
C ASN A 223 13.53 -12.53 0.95
N MET A 224 13.94 -12.18 2.17
CA MET A 224 13.04 -11.88 3.30
C MET A 224 12.83 -10.38 3.52
N GLU A 225 13.57 -9.51 2.83
CA GLU A 225 13.44 -8.06 2.98
C GLU A 225 13.55 -7.36 1.62
N TYR A 226 12.58 -6.51 1.31
CA TYR A 226 12.57 -5.72 0.08
C TYR A 226 12.74 -4.23 0.38
N THR A 227 13.47 -3.53 -0.49
CA THR A 227 13.49 -2.06 -0.52
C THR A 227 12.72 -1.62 -1.75
N LEU A 228 11.62 -0.89 -1.56
CA LEU A 228 10.84 -0.33 -2.65
C LEU A 228 11.35 1.09 -2.96
N THR A 229 11.51 1.37 -4.24
CA THR A 229 11.86 2.72 -4.73
C THR A 229 10.64 3.60 -4.94
N ASP A 230 9.47 2.97 -5.11
CA ASP A 230 8.21 3.64 -5.28
C ASP A 230 7.72 4.24 -3.95
N GLN A 231 6.82 5.22 -4.04
CA GLN A 231 6.16 5.77 -2.87
C GLN A 231 5.34 4.68 -2.18
N LEU A 232 5.51 4.56 -0.86
CA LEU A 232 4.69 3.72 0.01
C LEU A 232 3.47 4.50 0.51
N HIS A 233 2.37 3.79 0.75
CA HIS A 233 1.09 4.40 1.10
C HIS A 233 0.63 3.98 2.49
N THR A 234 0.48 4.96 3.38
CA THR A 234 -0.23 4.77 4.65
C THR A 234 -1.73 4.87 4.43
N SER A 235 -2.51 4.13 5.21
CA SER A 235 -3.98 4.14 5.14
C SER A 235 -4.59 5.54 5.22
N ALA A 236 -5.61 5.80 4.39
CA ALA A 236 -6.39 7.03 4.40
C ALA A 236 -7.42 7.09 5.55
N TYR A 237 -7.49 6.05 6.39
CA TYR A 237 -8.41 5.96 7.53
C TYR A 237 -7.82 6.44 8.86
N GLN A 238 -6.56 6.87 8.84
CA GLN A 238 -5.83 7.32 10.03
C GLN A 238 -5.81 8.84 10.21
N PHE A 239 -6.45 9.59 9.32
CA PHE A 239 -6.46 11.05 9.40
C PHE A 239 -7.22 11.54 10.63
N LYS A 240 -6.64 12.53 11.30
CA LYS A 240 -7.20 13.19 12.49
C LYS A 240 -7.52 14.64 12.18
N LYS A 241 -8.44 15.22 12.95
CA LYS A 241 -8.73 16.65 12.90
C LYS A 241 -7.43 17.47 13.01
N GLY A 242 -7.23 18.39 12.08
CA GLY A 242 -6.03 19.22 11.98
C GLY A 242 -4.96 18.68 11.03
N ASP A 243 -5.02 17.40 10.64
CA ASP A 243 -4.10 16.85 9.65
C ASP A 243 -4.24 17.60 8.32
N LYS A 244 -3.11 17.84 7.67
CA LYS A 244 -3.06 18.37 6.31
C LYS A 244 -2.98 17.23 5.32
N VAL A 245 -3.81 17.29 4.28
CA VAL A 245 -3.84 16.33 3.19
C VAL A 245 -3.73 17.04 1.84
N LEU A 246 -3.23 16.32 0.84
CA LEU A 246 -3.14 16.78 -0.54
C LEU A 246 -4.17 16.06 -1.39
N VAL A 247 -4.83 16.80 -2.27
CA VAL A 247 -5.68 16.24 -3.33
C VAL A 247 -4.80 15.53 -4.36
N THR A 248 -5.10 14.27 -4.68
CA THR A 248 -4.25 13.42 -5.54
C THR A 248 -4.55 13.52 -7.04
N GLY A 249 -5.74 13.99 -7.41
CA GLY A 249 -6.20 14.12 -8.80
C GLY A 249 -6.66 15.53 -9.18
N ASP A 250 -6.85 15.76 -10.47
CA ASP A 250 -7.46 16.99 -10.98
C ASP A 250 -8.99 16.90 -11.02
N ALA A 251 -9.62 18.06 -10.96
CA ALA A 251 -11.06 18.23 -10.98
C ALA A 251 -11.85 17.46 -9.87
N VAL A 252 -11.20 17.16 -8.75
CA VAL A 252 -11.81 16.39 -7.64
C VAL A 252 -12.96 17.18 -7.00
N SER A 253 -14.10 16.52 -6.84
CA SER A 253 -15.31 17.16 -6.32
C SER A 253 -15.27 17.32 -4.79
N LEU A 254 -15.24 18.55 -4.32
CA LEU A 254 -15.61 18.91 -2.95
C LEU A 254 -17.14 18.97 -2.86
N ARG A 255 -17.73 18.13 -2.01
CA ARG A 255 -19.18 17.94 -1.94
C ARG A 255 -19.80 18.62 -0.73
N SER A 256 -21.10 18.86 -0.81
CA SER A 256 -21.86 19.47 0.30
C SER A 256 -22.12 18.48 1.45
N GLN A 257 -22.24 17.19 1.13
CA GLN A 257 -22.49 16.09 2.06
C GLN A 257 -21.80 14.81 1.53
N PRO A 258 -21.53 13.81 2.41
CA PRO A 258 -21.05 12.50 2.01
C PRO A 258 -21.93 11.85 0.94
N GLY A 259 -21.36 11.45 -0.20
CA GLY A 259 -22.06 10.75 -1.28
C GLY A 259 -23.03 11.58 -2.12
N ALA A 260 -23.22 12.87 -1.83
CA ALA A 260 -24.20 13.70 -2.53
C ALA A 260 -23.76 14.00 -3.97
N SER A 261 -24.67 13.94 -4.95
CA SER A 261 -24.37 14.31 -6.35
C SER A 261 -23.96 15.78 -6.51
N SER A 262 -24.42 16.66 -5.60
CA SER A 262 -24.11 18.09 -5.64
C SER A 262 -22.63 18.38 -5.33
N VAL A 263 -21.97 18.99 -6.32
CA VAL A 263 -20.58 19.45 -6.22
C VAL A 263 -20.58 20.92 -5.79
N LYS A 264 -19.94 21.24 -4.66
CA LYS A 264 -19.74 22.63 -4.23
C LYS A 264 -18.64 23.30 -5.06
N LYS A 265 -17.52 22.59 -5.25
CA LYS A 265 -16.36 23.08 -6.00
C LYS A 265 -15.54 21.92 -6.55
N SER A 266 -14.90 22.14 -7.69
CA SER A 266 -13.88 21.26 -8.24
C SER A 266 -12.49 21.74 -7.80
N LEU A 267 -11.69 20.83 -7.25
CA LEU A 267 -10.34 21.08 -6.71
C LEU A 267 -9.28 20.54 -7.67
N SER A 268 -8.16 21.25 -7.80
CA SER A 268 -7.01 20.80 -8.58
C SER A 268 -6.12 19.88 -7.76
N LYS A 269 -5.30 19.07 -8.46
CA LYS A 269 -4.25 18.27 -7.83
C LYS A 269 -3.34 19.14 -6.96
N ASN A 270 -2.83 18.56 -5.88
CA ASN A 270 -1.98 19.20 -4.87
C ASN A 270 -2.65 20.34 -4.06
N THR A 271 -3.96 20.56 -4.21
CA THR A 271 -4.69 21.44 -3.29
C THR A 271 -4.52 20.90 -1.88
N THR A 272 -4.08 21.75 -0.94
CA THR A 272 -3.97 21.37 0.46
C THR A 272 -5.30 21.58 1.18
N LEU A 273 -5.72 20.57 1.92
CA LEU A 273 -6.92 20.57 2.74
C LEU A 273 -6.55 20.25 4.19
N ILE A 274 -7.38 20.72 5.11
CA ILE A 274 -7.28 20.45 6.55
C ILE A 274 -8.49 19.59 6.94
N ILE A 275 -8.23 18.45 7.59
CA ILE A 275 -9.25 17.55 8.10
C ILE A 275 -9.97 18.22 9.28
N GLU A 276 -11.30 18.26 9.27
CA GLU A 276 -12.10 18.96 10.29
C GLU A 276 -12.70 18.02 11.35
N GLY A 277 -12.70 16.70 11.12
CA GLY A 277 -13.29 15.72 12.00
C GLY A 277 -13.18 14.29 11.48
N ASN A 278 -13.93 13.38 12.12
CA ASN A 278 -14.00 11.98 11.73
C ASN A 278 -14.62 11.81 10.33
N PHE A 279 -14.29 10.71 9.67
CA PHE A 279 -14.90 10.37 8.40
C PHE A 279 -16.35 9.87 8.55
N PHE A 280 -17.07 9.88 7.43
CA PHE A 280 -18.45 9.40 7.29
C PHE A 280 -18.54 8.41 6.13
N TYR A 281 -19.51 7.51 6.18
CA TYR A 281 -19.85 6.62 5.07
C TYR A 281 -20.80 7.31 4.09
N ASP A 282 -21.07 6.67 2.94
CA ASP A 282 -22.11 7.14 2.04
C ASP A 282 -23.48 7.09 2.71
N ARG A 283 -24.28 8.15 2.51
CA ARG A 283 -25.65 8.22 3.04
C ARG A 283 -26.61 7.27 2.32
N SER A 284 -26.34 7.00 1.04
CA SER A 284 -27.15 6.05 0.28
C SER A 284 -26.78 4.63 0.70
N LEU A 285 -27.76 3.90 1.24
CA LEU A 285 -27.61 2.48 1.57
C LEU A 285 -27.40 1.60 0.34
N ALA A 286 -27.73 2.11 -0.86
CA ALA A 286 -27.45 1.45 -2.14
C ALA A 286 -26.04 1.73 -2.67
N SER A 287 -25.25 2.60 -2.02
CA SER A 287 -23.87 2.86 -2.43
C SER A 287 -23.01 1.63 -2.18
N VAL A 288 -22.22 1.27 -3.20
CA VAL A 288 -21.21 0.22 -3.14
C VAL A 288 -19.79 0.77 -3.04
N ASN A 289 -19.63 2.08 -2.78
CA ASN A 289 -18.31 2.66 -2.56
C ASN A 289 -17.72 2.14 -1.25
N GLN A 290 -16.43 1.81 -1.28
CA GLN A 290 -15.71 1.31 -0.11
C GLN A 290 -15.00 2.42 0.66
N PHE A 291 -14.59 3.49 -0.03
CA PHE A 291 -13.97 4.67 0.55
C PHE A 291 -14.94 5.43 1.49
N VAL A 292 -14.37 6.28 2.34
CA VAL A 292 -15.10 7.15 3.27
C VAL A 292 -14.94 8.63 2.91
N TRP A 293 -15.74 9.49 3.53
CA TRP A 293 -15.78 10.93 3.31
C TRP A 293 -15.25 11.69 4.52
N TYR A 294 -14.25 12.55 4.33
CA TYR A 294 -13.78 13.45 5.38
C TYR A 294 -14.40 14.83 5.25
N PRO A 295 -14.88 15.45 6.35
CA PRO A 295 -15.13 16.87 6.39
C PRO A 295 -13.79 17.62 6.34
N VAL A 296 -13.68 18.60 5.45
CA VAL A 296 -12.44 19.32 5.17
C VAL A 296 -12.69 20.79 4.89
N LYS A 297 -11.65 21.59 5.13
CA LYS A 297 -11.56 22.97 4.65
C LYS A 297 -10.27 23.24 3.89
N THR A 298 -10.27 24.23 3.00
CA THR A 298 -9.04 24.74 2.37
C THR A 298 -8.17 25.49 3.37
N GLU A 299 -6.85 25.58 3.12
CA GLU A 299 -5.92 26.30 4.02
C GLU A 299 -6.28 27.77 4.21
N ASP A 300 -6.84 28.43 3.19
CA ASP A 300 -7.36 29.80 3.27
C ASP A 300 -8.70 29.92 4.00
N GLN A 301 -9.26 28.78 4.42
CA GLN A 301 -10.53 28.63 5.15
C GLN A 301 -11.76 29.15 4.39
N LYS A 302 -11.65 29.44 3.09
CA LYS A 302 -12.76 29.98 2.29
C LYS A 302 -13.75 28.92 1.85
N LEU A 303 -13.32 27.67 1.72
CA LEU A 303 -14.15 26.56 1.26
C LEU A 303 -14.15 25.44 2.29
N SER A 304 -15.34 24.92 2.58
CA SER A 304 -15.54 23.72 3.39
C SER A 304 -16.54 22.77 2.74
N GLY A 305 -16.35 21.47 2.97
CA GLY A 305 -17.19 20.42 2.42
C GLY A 305 -16.68 19.03 2.79
N TYR A 306 -17.07 18.05 1.98
CA TYR A 306 -16.68 16.66 2.15
C TYR A 306 -15.87 16.20 0.95
N ILE A 307 -14.77 15.52 1.20
CA ILE A 307 -13.92 14.91 0.17
C ILE A 307 -13.79 13.41 0.39
N SER A 308 -13.79 12.64 -0.69
CA SER A 308 -13.58 11.21 -0.62
C SER A 308 -12.11 10.90 -0.29
N SER A 309 -11.91 9.94 0.62
CA SER A 309 -10.60 9.38 0.98
C SER A 309 -9.84 8.79 -0.21
N ALA A 310 -10.54 8.40 -1.29
CA ALA A 310 -9.92 7.93 -2.53
C ALA A 310 -9.04 8.99 -3.22
N TYR A 311 -9.28 10.28 -2.94
CA TYR A 311 -8.63 11.40 -3.63
C TYR A 311 -7.75 12.26 -2.73
N ILE A 312 -7.39 11.76 -1.54
CA ILE A 312 -6.54 12.50 -0.61
C ILE A 312 -5.41 11.61 -0.07
N THR A 313 -4.26 12.24 0.17
CA THR A 313 -3.10 11.59 0.82
C THR A 313 -2.53 12.50 1.88
N LYS A 314 -1.82 11.93 2.87
CA LYS A 314 -1.19 12.71 3.94
C LYS A 314 -0.19 13.71 3.33
N LYS A 315 -0.30 14.99 3.69
CA LYS A 315 0.75 15.96 3.38
C LYS A 315 1.88 15.72 4.37
N LEU A 316 3.00 15.18 3.89
CA LEU A 316 4.20 15.06 4.71
C LEU A 316 4.81 16.44 4.89
N ASP A 317 4.99 16.86 6.14
CA ASP A 317 5.74 18.07 6.43
C ASP A 317 7.20 17.83 6.06
N VAL A 318 7.69 18.58 5.07
CA VAL A 318 9.08 18.52 4.57
C VAL A 318 10.10 18.83 5.69
N SER A 319 9.66 19.27 6.87
CA SER A 319 10.52 19.72 7.98
C SER A 319 10.91 18.64 9.00
N THR A 320 10.44 17.40 8.89
CA THR A 320 10.80 16.32 9.87
C THR A 320 11.29 15.02 9.25
N VAL A 321 11.57 14.99 7.94
CA VAL A 321 12.41 13.93 7.39
C VAL A 321 13.86 14.26 7.77
N PRO A 322 14.57 13.41 8.55
CA PRO A 322 16.02 13.50 8.57
C PRO A 322 16.44 13.26 7.12
N THR A 323 16.88 14.33 6.46
CA THR A 323 17.44 14.24 5.12
C THR A 323 18.72 13.42 5.27
N VAL A 324 18.63 12.10 5.10
CA VAL A 324 19.78 11.34 4.64
C VAL A 324 20.14 12.00 3.32
N PRO A 325 21.31 12.66 3.19
CA PRO A 325 21.67 13.29 1.94
C PRO A 325 21.63 12.21 0.87
N ALA A 326 20.79 12.39 -0.16
CA ALA A 326 20.79 11.49 -1.30
C ALA A 326 22.24 11.37 -1.79
N VAL A 327 22.82 10.18 -1.70
CA VAL A 327 24.22 9.94 -2.04
C VAL A 327 24.36 10.19 -3.54
N LYS A 328 24.86 11.38 -3.90
CA LYS A 328 25.07 11.75 -5.30
C LYS A 328 26.11 10.81 -5.90
N VAL A 329 25.69 9.96 -6.84
CA VAL A 329 26.60 9.09 -7.58
C VAL A 329 27.40 9.93 -8.56
N MET A 330 28.59 10.40 -8.17
CA MET A 330 29.42 11.23 -9.04
C MET A 330 30.12 10.42 -10.12
N TRP A 331 30.05 10.88 -11.37
CA TRP A 331 30.79 10.36 -12.51
C TRP A 331 31.61 11.48 -13.17
N GLY A 332 32.88 11.56 -12.76
CA GLY A 332 33.71 12.73 -13.05
C GLY A 332 33.20 13.96 -12.29
N LYS A 333 33.04 15.08 -13.00
CA LYS A 333 32.49 16.34 -12.48
C LYS A 333 30.96 16.41 -12.54
N THR A 334 30.33 15.39 -13.12
CA THR A 334 28.87 15.33 -13.27
C THR A 334 28.27 14.26 -12.35
N GLU A 335 27.16 14.56 -11.69
CA GLU A 335 26.36 13.52 -11.01
C GLU A 335 25.71 12.62 -12.07
N LEU A 336 25.84 11.30 -11.97
CA LEU A 336 25.16 10.36 -12.85
C LEU A 336 23.64 10.42 -12.59
N LYS A 337 22.82 10.50 -13.64
CA LYS A 337 21.35 10.57 -13.52
C LYS A 337 20.67 9.43 -14.28
N LEU A 338 19.48 9.03 -13.82
CA LEU A 338 18.64 8.08 -14.55
C LEU A 338 18.28 8.64 -15.94
N GLY A 339 18.32 7.80 -16.98
CA GLY A 339 18.13 8.21 -18.37
C GLY A 339 19.36 8.80 -19.07
N GLN A 340 20.49 8.94 -18.37
CA GLN A 340 21.77 9.30 -18.98
C GLN A 340 22.36 8.08 -19.72
N ILE A 341 22.63 8.22 -21.02
CA ILE A 341 23.23 7.16 -21.85
C ILE A 341 24.76 7.22 -21.88
N GLY A 342 25.34 8.36 -21.51
CA GLY A 342 26.80 8.54 -21.46
C GLY A 342 27.24 9.90 -20.94
N LYS A 343 28.52 10.22 -21.08
CA LYS A 343 29.13 11.51 -20.72
C LYS A 343 30.09 11.92 -21.83
N VAL A 344 30.12 13.21 -22.14
CA VAL A 344 31.18 13.80 -22.96
C VAL A 344 32.15 14.60 -22.10
N THR A 345 33.44 14.45 -22.39
CA THR A 345 34.53 15.24 -21.83
C THR A 345 35.18 16.04 -22.96
N ILE A 346 35.27 17.36 -22.80
CA ILE A 346 35.82 18.26 -23.82
C ILE A 346 37.35 18.22 -23.74
N LEU A 347 38.01 17.69 -24.78
CA LEU A 347 39.46 17.53 -24.85
C LEU A 347 40.16 18.79 -25.36
N SER A 348 39.49 19.60 -26.16
CA SER A 348 39.93 20.93 -26.63
C SER A 348 38.72 21.84 -26.88
N ASN A 349 38.93 23.15 -26.81
CA ASN A 349 37.84 24.13 -26.91
C ASN A 349 36.97 23.87 -28.15
N THR A 350 35.67 23.86 -27.93
CA THR A 350 34.64 23.59 -28.95
C THR A 350 33.39 24.40 -28.62
N ASN A 351 32.29 24.18 -29.35
CA ASN A 351 31.04 24.89 -29.15
C ASN A 351 29.93 23.94 -28.72
N LEU A 352 29.05 24.45 -27.87
CA LEU A 352 27.71 23.89 -27.66
C LEU A 352 26.82 24.42 -28.77
N VAL A 353 26.08 23.54 -29.43
CA VAL A 353 25.26 23.90 -30.59
C VAL A 353 23.80 23.51 -30.40
N LYS A 354 22.89 24.18 -31.10
CA LYS A 354 21.52 23.74 -31.33
C LYS A 354 21.35 23.36 -32.79
N MET A 355 20.41 22.47 -33.07
CA MET A 355 20.06 22.08 -34.43
C MET A 355 18.73 22.75 -34.78
N GLU A 356 18.75 23.56 -35.83
CA GLU A 356 17.57 24.28 -36.32
C GLU A 356 16.65 23.36 -37.13
N SER A 357 15.43 23.82 -37.40
CA SER A 357 14.43 23.06 -38.19
C SER A 357 14.91 22.73 -39.60
N ASN A 358 15.76 23.57 -40.20
CA ASN A 358 16.39 23.34 -41.50
C ASN A 358 17.61 22.40 -41.44
N GLY A 359 17.92 21.84 -40.26
CA GLY A 359 19.05 20.92 -40.05
C GLY A 359 20.40 21.60 -39.88
N SER A 360 20.51 22.93 -39.96
CA SER A 360 21.76 23.65 -39.69
C SER A 360 22.08 23.74 -38.19
N LEU A 361 23.34 24.01 -37.85
CA LEU A 361 23.80 24.13 -36.46
C LEU A 361 24.06 25.60 -36.10
N THR A 362 23.48 26.06 -35.00
CA THR A 362 23.74 27.39 -34.43
C THR A 362 24.55 27.24 -33.14
N THR A 363 25.51 28.14 -32.91
CA THR A 363 26.33 28.12 -31.69
C THR A 363 25.54 28.74 -30.54
N VAL A 364 25.40 28.00 -29.44
CA VAL A 364 24.80 28.47 -28.18
C VAL A 364 25.83 29.20 -27.35
N ARG A 365 26.98 28.56 -27.10
CA ARG A 365 28.11 29.12 -26.34
C ARG A 365 29.38 28.29 -26.53
N PRO A 366 30.58 28.86 -26.30
CA PRO A 366 31.81 28.08 -26.26
C PRO A 366 31.85 27.14 -25.04
N LEU A 367 32.53 26.02 -25.22
CA LEU A 367 32.87 25.00 -24.21
C LEU A 367 34.38 24.91 -24.06
N LYS A 368 34.84 24.82 -22.81
CA LYS A 368 36.28 24.82 -22.50
C LYS A 368 36.81 23.39 -22.36
N LYS A 369 38.09 23.21 -22.68
CA LYS A 369 38.83 21.98 -22.35
C LYS A 369 38.64 21.63 -20.86
N GLY A 370 38.27 20.38 -20.59
CA GLY A 370 38.05 19.85 -19.25
C GLY A 370 36.61 20.00 -18.73
N ASP A 371 35.71 20.61 -19.50
CA ASP A 371 34.27 20.57 -19.23
C ASP A 371 33.74 19.14 -19.45
N GLU A 372 32.75 18.76 -18.64
CA GLU A 372 32.06 17.48 -18.75
C GLU A 372 30.54 17.70 -18.82
N TYR A 373 29.86 16.98 -19.70
CA TYR A 373 28.42 17.06 -19.87
C TYR A 373 27.79 15.67 -19.94
N ARG A 374 26.64 15.52 -19.32
CA ARG A 374 25.82 14.30 -19.43
C ARG A 374 25.26 14.20 -20.84
N VAL A 375 25.13 12.98 -21.34
CA VAL A 375 24.53 12.69 -22.65
C VAL A 375 23.26 11.88 -22.42
N TYR A 376 22.16 12.33 -23.01
CA TYR A 376 20.84 11.71 -22.92
C TYR A 376 20.37 11.12 -24.25
N SER A 377 20.96 11.55 -25.37
CA SER A 377 20.61 11.07 -26.70
C SER A 377 21.78 11.19 -27.66
N TYR A 378 21.72 10.48 -28.78
CA TYR A 378 22.66 10.57 -29.89
C TYR A 378 21.90 10.75 -31.20
N LYS A 379 22.39 11.64 -32.08
CA LYS A 379 21.91 11.76 -33.46
C LYS A 379 23.07 11.57 -34.43
N SER A 380 22.82 10.92 -35.57
CA SER A 380 23.83 10.66 -36.61
C SER A 380 24.12 11.87 -37.50
N ASN A 381 23.30 12.92 -37.47
CA ASN A 381 23.50 14.16 -38.23
C ASN A 381 24.87 14.78 -37.96
N HIS A 382 25.44 15.48 -38.95
CA HIS A 382 26.70 16.22 -38.82
C HIS A 382 27.88 15.37 -38.31
N GLY A 383 27.92 14.08 -38.65
CA GLY A 383 28.96 13.15 -38.20
C GLY A 383 28.81 12.68 -36.74
N GLY A 384 27.72 13.05 -36.07
CA GLY A 384 27.38 12.64 -34.71
C GLY A 384 27.14 13.84 -33.79
N LEU A 385 26.03 13.81 -33.05
CA LEU A 385 25.67 14.83 -32.06
C LEU A 385 25.28 14.16 -30.74
N TYR A 386 25.97 14.51 -29.66
CA TYR A 386 25.65 14.08 -28.31
C TYR A 386 24.69 15.07 -27.66
N GLY A 387 23.44 14.67 -27.40
CA GLY A 387 22.43 15.52 -26.78
C GLY A 387 22.67 15.68 -25.28
N VAL A 388 22.93 16.92 -24.85
CA VAL A 388 23.32 17.24 -23.46
C VAL A 388 22.20 17.94 -22.65
N GLY A 389 20.96 17.88 -23.15
CA GLY A 389 19.78 18.49 -22.53
C GLY A 389 19.34 19.81 -23.19
N ASN A 390 18.09 20.22 -22.94
CA ASN A 390 17.49 21.48 -23.46
C ASN A 390 17.69 21.70 -24.97
N GLY A 391 17.58 20.62 -25.75
CA GLY A 391 17.75 20.65 -27.22
C GLY A 391 19.16 21.02 -27.69
N SER A 392 20.16 21.00 -26.80
CA SER A 392 21.55 21.36 -27.11
C SER A 392 22.41 20.12 -27.30
N TYR A 393 23.43 20.25 -28.14
CA TYR A 393 24.29 19.16 -28.56
C TYR A 393 25.77 19.55 -28.50
N VAL A 394 26.61 18.55 -28.28
CA VAL A 394 28.05 18.61 -28.53
C VAL A 394 28.36 17.73 -29.74
N GLN A 395 28.99 18.31 -30.76
CA GLN A 395 29.31 17.58 -31.98
C GLN A 395 30.47 16.59 -31.76
N LYS A 396 30.29 15.37 -32.27
CA LYS A 396 31.29 14.30 -32.23
C LYS A 396 32.50 14.71 -33.08
N SER A 397 33.67 14.67 -32.46
CA SER A 397 34.95 14.99 -33.11
C SER A 397 36.11 14.50 -32.24
N ALA A 398 37.34 14.61 -32.75
CA ALA A 398 38.54 14.37 -31.95
C ALA A 398 38.69 15.30 -30.73
N LYS A 399 37.90 16.39 -30.67
CA LYS A 399 37.89 17.34 -29.54
C LYS A 399 37.04 16.86 -28.35
N VAL A 400 36.33 15.74 -28.48
CA VAL A 400 35.31 15.29 -27.52
C VAL A 400 35.45 13.79 -27.27
N LYS A 401 35.64 13.40 -26.01
CA LYS A 401 35.64 12.00 -25.59
C LYS A 401 34.24 11.63 -25.10
N TYR A 402 33.63 10.59 -25.67
CA TYR A 402 32.40 10.01 -25.16
C TYR A 402 32.67 8.75 -24.35
N GLU A 403 32.01 8.61 -23.21
CA GLU A 403 32.14 7.48 -22.30
C GLU A 403 30.74 6.99 -21.89
N THR A 404 30.59 5.69 -21.60
CA THR A 404 29.36 5.10 -21.05
C THR A 404 29.57 4.71 -19.58
N PRO A 405 28.52 4.76 -18.74
CA PRO A 405 28.65 4.38 -17.34
C PRO A 405 28.83 2.86 -17.23
N SER A 406 29.77 2.42 -16.38
CA SER A 406 29.93 0.98 -16.11
C SER A 406 28.70 0.39 -15.41
N LYS A 407 28.45 -0.92 -15.57
CA LYS A 407 27.36 -1.64 -14.87
C LYS A 407 27.38 -1.39 -13.35
N ARG A 408 28.56 -1.39 -12.72
CA ARG A 408 28.73 -1.09 -11.28
C ARG A 408 28.30 0.32 -10.91
N LYS A 409 28.51 1.30 -11.81
CA LYS A 409 28.15 2.71 -11.58
C LYS A 409 26.65 2.94 -11.72
N LEU A 410 26.00 2.24 -12.66
CA LEU A 410 24.55 2.24 -12.82
C LEU A 410 23.84 1.62 -11.60
N ALA A 411 24.40 0.54 -11.02
CA ALA A 411 23.86 -0.09 -9.82
C ALA A 411 23.82 0.83 -8.58
N LEU A 412 24.65 1.88 -8.54
CA LEU A 412 24.63 2.88 -7.46
C LEU A 412 23.46 3.88 -7.57
N LEU A 413 22.80 3.98 -8.72
CA LEU A 413 21.58 4.82 -8.88
C LEU A 413 20.32 4.13 -8.33
N SER A 414 20.42 2.84 -8.03
CA SER A 414 19.33 1.96 -7.60
C SER A 414 19.33 1.72 -6.09
N GLN A 415 20.17 2.44 -5.35
CA GLN A 415 20.30 2.45 -3.88
C GLN A 415 19.92 3.83 -3.37
#